data_AF-A0A920PEB9-F1
#
_entry.id   AF-A0A920PEB9-F1
#
_cell.length_a   1.000
_cell.length_b   1.000
_cell.length_c   1.000
_cell.angle_alpha   90.00
_cell.angle_beta   90.00
_cell.angle_gamma   90.00
#
_symmetry.space_group_name_H-M   'P 1'
#
loop_
_entity.id
_entity.type
_entity.pdbx_description
1 polymer ?
#
loop_
_entity_poly.entity_id
_entity_poly.type
_entity_poly.pdbx_seq_one_letter_code
_entity_poly.pdbx_strand_id
1 'polypeptide(L)'
;MGLCSIPSLSTGICRSKPAKFDDHFWLEIAWTVAATVILVGMAIPSTTVMIKAYDDAKGDINIMVTGYQWKWQYKYLEDDISFFSNLSTSQEQ
;
A
#
# COMPACT_ATOMS: atom_id res chain seq x y z
N MET A 1 -51.50 -11.27 -10.60
CA MET A 1 -52.86 -10.70 -10.51
C MET A 1 -52.86 -9.71 -9.35
N GLY A 2 -52.97 -8.42 -9.64
CA GLY A 2 -52.87 -7.34 -8.66
C GLY A 2 -52.77 -6.02 -9.41
N LEU A 3 -53.82 -5.71 -10.18
CA LEU A 3 -53.93 -4.51 -11.00
C LEU A 3 -53.94 -3.28 -10.08
N CYS A 4 -52.88 -2.48 -10.13
CA CYS A 4 -52.86 -1.14 -9.56
C CYS A 4 -53.71 -0.25 -10.47
N SER A 5 -55.00 -0.14 -10.17
CA SER A 5 -55.94 0.72 -10.92
C SER A 5 -55.65 2.18 -10.57
N ILE A 6 -55.18 2.95 -11.56
CA ILE A 6 -54.88 4.38 -11.43
C ILE A 6 -56.11 5.18 -11.89
N PRO A 7 -56.57 6.16 -11.09
CA PRO A 7 -56.91 7.43 -11.72
C PRO A 7 -56.26 8.60 -10.96
N SER A 8 -55.75 9.55 -11.75
CA SER A 8 -55.37 10.90 -11.34
C SER A 8 -54.04 11.08 -10.59
N LEU A 9 -53.06 11.56 -11.34
CA LEU A 9 -52.10 12.61 -10.96
C LEU A 9 -51.41 12.47 -9.59
N SER A 10 -50.41 11.60 -9.50
CA SER A 10 -49.16 11.86 -8.77
C SER A 10 -48.23 10.67 -9.00
N THR A 11 -47.05 10.92 -9.55
CA THR A 11 -45.98 9.95 -9.75
C THR A 11 -45.40 9.54 -8.39
N GLY A 12 -46.18 8.80 -7.60
CA GLY A 12 -45.78 8.23 -6.33
C GLY A 12 -45.02 6.93 -6.59
N ILE A 13 -43.70 7.00 -6.59
CA ILE A 13 -42.78 5.86 -6.69
C ILE A 13 -43.21 4.80 -5.65
N CYS A 14 -43.67 3.63 -6.09
CA CYS A 14 -43.84 2.46 -5.23
C CYS A 14 -42.46 1.98 -4.79
N ARG A 15 -41.91 2.58 -3.73
CA ARG A 15 -40.59 2.22 -3.20
C ARG A 15 -40.71 0.92 -2.41
N SER A 16 -39.92 -0.09 -2.80
CA SER A 16 -39.71 -1.30 -1.99
C SER A 16 -39.27 -0.88 -0.59
N LYS A 17 -39.96 -1.37 0.45
CA LYS A 17 -39.62 -1.06 1.83
C LYS A 17 -38.26 -1.68 2.14
N PRO A 18 -37.21 -0.88 2.41
CA PRO A 18 -35.92 -1.44 2.79
C PRO A 18 -36.07 -2.20 4.11
N ALA A 19 -35.33 -3.29 4.24
CA ALA A 19 -35.23 -3.98 5.51
C ALA A 19 -34.60 -3.04 6.55
N LYS A 20 -35.12 -3.07 7.78
CA LYS A 20 -34.63 -2.28 8.91
C LYS A 20 -33.70 -3.16 9.73
N PHE A 21 -32.44 -3.23 9.31
CA PHE A 21 -31.37 -3.84 10.08
C PHE A 21 -30.28 -2.78 10.18
N ASP A 22 -30.29 -2.05 11.29
CA ASP A 22 -29.35 -0.92 11.48
C ASP A 22 -28.14 -1.36 12.32
N ASP A 23 -28.29 -2.33 13.23
CA ASP A 23 -27.21 -2.80 14.10
C ASP A 23 -27.20 -4.33 14.24
N HIS A 24 -26.01 -4.92 14.19
CA HIS A 24 -25.83 -6.35 14.44
C HIS A 24 -24.51 -6.58 15.18
N PHE A 25 -24.54 -6.42 16.51
CA PHE A 25 -23.39 -6.51 17.41
C PHE A 25 -22.47 -7.73 17.17
N TRP A 26 -23.05 -8.88 16.82
CA TRP A 26 -22.27 -10.08 16.50
C TRP A 26 -21.52 -9.99 15.16
N LEU A 27 -22.10 -9.30 14.18
CA LEU A 27 -21.45 -9.03 12.90
C LEU A 27 -20.30 -8.04 13.16
N GLU A 28 -20.59 -6.93 13.85
CA GLU A 28 -19.71 -6.16 14.76
C GLU A 28 -18.31 -6.74 14.95
N ILE A 29 -18.33 -7.70 15.85
CA ILE A 29 -17.14 -8.35 16.38
C ILE A 29 -16.52 -9.27 15.34
N ALA A 30 -17.34 -10.00 14.57
CA ALA A 30 -16.84 -10.98 13.61
C ALA A 30 -15.92 -10.36 12.55
N TRP A 31 -16.31 -9.23 11.94
CA TRP A 31 -15.44 -8.61 10.95
C TRP A 31 -14.24 -7.90 11.58
N THR A 32 -14.39 -7.36 12.79
CA THR A 32 -13.29 -6.69 13.49
C THR A 32 -12.19 -7.70 13.81
N VAL A 33 -12.57 -8.87 14.32
CA VAL A 33 -11.66 -10.00 14.56
C VAL A 33 -11.05 -10.50 13.25
N ALA A 34 -11.86 -10.67 12.20
CA ALA A 34 -11.35 -11.11 10.89
C ALA A 34 -10.31 -10.12 10.34
N ALA A 35 -10.57 -8.83 10.42
CA ALA A 35 -9.64 -7.78 10.00
C ALA A 35 -8.35 -7.81 10.85
N THR A 36 -8.44 -7.96 12.17
CA THR A 36 -7.26 -8.09 13.05
C THR A 36 -6.41 -9.30 12.71
N VAL A 37 -7.01 -10.46 12.46
CA VAL A 37 -6.27 -11.69 12.10
C VAL A 37 -5.50 -11.52 10.79
N ILE A 38 -6.08 -10.85 9.80
CA ILE A 38 -5.40 -10.55 8.52
C ILE A 38 -4.17 -9.68 8.76
N LEU A 39 -4.29 -8.63 9.58
CA LEU A 39 -3.16 -7.76 9.92
C LEU A 39 -2.03 -8.50 10.62
N VAL A 40 -2.36 -9.37 11.58
CA VAL A 40 -1.35 -10.20 12.27
C VAL A 40 -0.71 -11.20 11.31
N GLY A 41 -1.50 -11.81 10.43
CA GLY A 41 -1.01 -12.76 9.42
C GLY A 41 0.00 -12.14 8.46
N MET A 42 -0.22 -10.91 8.02
CA MET A 42 0.73 -10.19 7.15
C MET A 42 1.92 -9.56 7.91
N ALA A 43 1.82 -9.38 9.23
CA ALA A 43 2.92 -8.84 10.03
C ALA A 43 4.14 -9.75 10.01
N ILE A 44 3.95 -11.07 10.12
CA ILE A 44 5.04 -12.07 10.16
C ILE A 44 5.95 -12.01 8.92
N PRO A 45 5.43 -12.12 7.67
CA PRO A 45 6.29 -12.02 6.49
C PRO A 45 6.91 -10.62 6.33
N SER A 46 6.19 -9.55 6.69
CA SER A 46 6.72 -8.18 6.65
C SER A 46 7.94 -7.99 7.54
N THR A 47 7.85 -8.42 8.81
CA THR A 47 8.98 -8.34 9.75
C THR A 47 10.14 -9.23 9.31
N THR A 48 9.86 -10.40 8.74
CA THR A 48 10.92 -11.29 8.21
C THR A 48 11.71 -10.62 7.07
N VAL A 49 11.03 -9.90 6.17
CA VAL A 49 11.69 -9.15 5.09
C VAL A 49 12.50 -7.98 5.65
N MET A 50 11.97 -7.26 6.64
CA MET A 50 12.70 -6.18 7.32
C MET A 50 14.01 -6.71 7.93
N ILE A 51 13.96 -7.83 8.67
CA ILE A 51 15.16 -8.45 9.26
C ILE A 51 16.17 -8.84 8.18
N LYS A 52 15.73 -9.45 7.08
CA LYS A 52 16.60 -9.83 5.97
C LYS A 52 17.21 -8.64 5.24
N ALA A 53 16.53 -7.50 5.19
CA ALA A 53 17.03 -6.28 4.56
C ALA A 53 18.14 -5.59 5.37
N TYR A 54 18.16 -5.78 6.69
CA TYR A 54 19.22 -5.29 7.58
C TYR A 54 20.34 -6.33 7.84
N ASP A 55 20.24 -7.51 7.23
CA ASP A 55 21.30 -8.53 7.31
C ASP A 55 22.39 -8.23 6.26
N ASP A 56 23.23 -7.24 6.56
CA ASP A 56 24.34 -6.78 5.70
C ASP A 56 25.58 -7.69 5.74
N ALA A 57 25.55 -8.79 6.50
CA ALA A 57 26.73 -9.63 6.77
C ALA A 57 27.29 -10.39 5.55
N LYS A 58 26.60 -10.36 4.41
CA LYS A 58 26.96 -11.09 3.18
C LYS A 58 27.49 -10.21 2.05
N GLY A 59 27.66 -8.91 2.27
CA GLY A 59 28.24 -8.02 1.26
C GLY A 59 29.73 -8.30 1.08
N ASP A 60 30.11 -8.88 -0.07
CA ASP A 60 31.52 -9.08 -0.49
C ASP A 60 32.18 -7.77 -0.97
N ILE A 61 31.37 -6.72 -1.19
CA ILE A 61 31.80 -5.42 -1.69
C ILE A 61 31.35 -4.30 -0.75
N ASN A 62 32.27 -3.41 -0.40
CA ASN A 62 31.99 -2.28 0.49
C ASN A 62 32.08 -0.96 -0.29
N ILE A 63 30.92 -0.38 -0.61
CA ILE A 63 30.81 0.90 -1.34
C ILE A 63 30.37 2.00 -0.40
N MET A 64 31.18 3.05 -0.27
CA MET A 64 30.82 4.28 0.43
C MET A 64 30.20 5.28 -0.55
N VAL A 65 28.99 5.74 -0.25
CA VAL A 65 28.25 6.71 -1.09
C VAL A 65 28.13 8.05 -0.37
N THR A 66 28.68 9.12 -0.98
CA THR A 66 28.60 10.49 -0.45
C THR A 66 27.71 11.37 -1.33
N GLY A 67 26.71 12.01 -0.72
CA GLY A 67 25.81 12.95 -1.41
C GLY A 67 26.37 14.37 -1.45
N TYR A 68 26.48 14.93 -2.64
CA TYR A 68 26.79 16.36 -2.89
C TYR A 68 25.57 17.02 -3.54
N GLN A 69 25.58 18.35 -3.69
CA GLN A 69 24.50 19.06 -4.38
C GLN A 69 24.35 18.54 -5.83
N TRP A 70 23.24 17.80 -6.04
CA TRP A 70 22.86 17.15 -7.30
C TRP A 70 23.90 16.18 -7.90
N LYS A 71 24.78 15.62 -7.06
CA LYS A 71 25.82 14.67 -7.45
C LYS A 71 25.98 13.58 -6.40
N TRP A 72 26.32 12.38 -6.85
CA TRP A 72 26.61 11.25 -5.98
C TRP A 72 28.05 10.79 -6.20
N GLN A 73 28.85 10.67 -5.15
CA GLN A 73 30.20 10.11 -5.21
C GLN A 73 30.17 8.65 -4.73
N TYR A 74 30.76 7.75 -5.49
CA TYR A 74 30.93 6.35 -5.11
C TYR A 74 32.42 6.08 -4.87
N LYS A 75 32.75 5.52 -3.70
CA LYS A 75 34.12 5.10 -3.34
C LYS A 75 34.13 3.61 -3.00
N TYR A 76 34.94 2.86 -3.72
CA TYR A 76 35.24 1.46 -3.42
C TYR A 76 36.33 1.41 -2.37
N LEU A 77 36.04 0.82 -1.21
CA LEU A 77 36.97 0.78 -0.08
C LEU A 77 38.11 -0.23 -0.32
N GLU A 78 37.84 -1.29 -1.09
CA GLU A 78 38.81 -2.36 -1.39
C GLU A 78 39.78 -2.01 -2.53
N ASP A 79 39.29 -1.35 -3.58
CA ASP A 79 40.08 -1.08 -4.81
C ASP A 79 40.69 0.34 -4.88
N ASP A 80 40.45 1.20 -3.87
CA ASP A 80 40.86 2.62 -3.82
C ASP A 80 40.42 3.47 -5.05
N ILE A 81 39.40 3.01 -5.78
CA ILE A 81 38.82 3.73 -6.92
C ILE A 81 37.64 4.60 -6.43
N SER A 82 37.62 5.88 -6.83
CA SER A 82 36.50 6.78 -6.54
C SER A 82 36.06 7.59 -7.78
N PHE A 83 34.76 7.75 -7.97
CA PHE A 83 34.20 8.51 -9.10
C PHE A 83 32.94 9.31 -8.71
N PHE A 84 32.67 10.39 -9.44
CA PHE A 84 31.49 11.23 -9.29
C PHE A 84 30.46 10.95 -10.40
N SER A 85 29.25 10.57 -10.01
CA SER A 85 28.09 10.49 -10.88
C SER A 85 27.43 11.87 -10.98
N ASN A 86 27.61 12.53 -12.12
CA ASN A 86 26.91 13.77 -12.47
C ASN A 86 25.72 13.41 -13.35
N LEU A 87 24.56 14.03 -13.12
CA LEU A 87 23.45 13.98 -14.08
C LEU A 87 23.91 14.70 -15.35
N SER A 88 24.19 13.97 -16.42
CA SER A 88 24.39 14.58 -17.74
C SER A 88 23.01 14.95 -18.29
N THR A 89 22.66 16.24 -18.27
CA THR A 89 21.64 16.72 -19.19
C THR A 89 22.20 16.50 -20.60
N SER A 90 21.59 15.60 -21.39
CA SER A 90 21.81 15.60 -22.84
C SER A 90 21.28 16.93 -23.36
N GLN A 91 22.17 17.83 -23.79
CA GLN A 91 21.79 19.08 -24.46
C GLN A 91 21.44 18.82 -25.94
N GLU A 92 20.82 17.69 -26.27
CA GLU A 92 20.23 17.42 -27.59
C GLU A 92 19.33 16.15 -27.51
N GLN A 93 18.00 16.34 -27.54
CA GLN A 93 17.07 15.64 -28.44
C GLN A 93 15.68 16.28 -28.39
#